data_AF-A0A6B3HTF4-F1
#
_entry.id   AF-A0A6B3HTF4-F1
#
_cell.length_a   1.000
_cell.length_b   1.000
_cell.length_c   1.000
_cell.angle_alpha   90.00
_cell.angle_beta   90.00
_cell.angle_gamma   90.00
#
_symmetry.space_group_name_H-M   'P 1'
#
loop_
_entity.id
_entity.type
_entity.pdbx_description
1 polymer ?
#
loop_
_entity_poly.entity_id
_entity_poly.type
_entity_poly.pdbx_seq_one_letter_code
_entity_poly.pdbx_strand_id
1 'polypeptide(L)'
;VVRPYAMTRGRTSSASRHRLDLIALVVPEPAAEDPGRDQTLAPEHVTIVELCSDMPQSIAELAAELDLPVGVVRVLVGDLVEDELVHVT
;
A
#
# COMPACT_ATOMS: atom_id res chain seq x y z
N VAL A 1 28.52 -7.70 7.13
CA VAL A 1 27.65 -7.33 6.00
C VAL A 1 26.37 -8.14 6.11
N VAL A 2 25.33 -7.56 6.69
CA VAL A 2 24.04 -8.24 6.93
C VAL A 2 23.21 -8.12 5.67
N ARG A 3 22.61 -9.22 5.21
CA ARG A 3 21.54 -9.18 4.21
C ARG A 3 20.21 -9.32 4.96
N PRO A 4 19.47 -8.24 5.23
CA PRO A 4 18.17 -8.35 5.84
C PRO A 4 17.16 -8.68 4.74
N TYR A 5 16.90 -9.96 4.52
CA TYR A 5 15.64 -10.40 3.92
C TYR A 5 15.09 -11.48 4.83
N ALA A 6 14.34 -11.04 5.83
CA ALA A 6 13.68 -11.93 6.77
C ALA A 6 12.54 -12.66 6.04
N MET A 7 12.51 -13.96 6.29
CA MET A 7 11.59 -14.96 5.74
C MET A 7 10.12 -14.54 5.88
N THR A 8 9.38 -14.47 4.78
CA THR A 8 7.91 -14.44 4.83
C THR A 8 7.39 -15.87 4.93
N ARG A 9 7.37 -16.39 6.16
CA ARG A 9 6.79 -17.69 6.50
C ARG A 9 5.27 -17.60 6.41
N GLY A 10 4.71 -17.86 5.22
CA GLY A 10 3.32 -18.27 5.08
C GLY A 10 2.30 -17.26 4.56
N ARG A 11 2.70 -16.11 3.97
CA ARG A 11 1.77 -15.18 3.28
C ARG A 11 1.88 -15.23 1.75
N THR A 12 2.49 -16.27 1.18
CA THR A 12 2.66 -16.43 -0.28
C THR A 12 1.37 -16.79 -1.02
N SER A 13 0.20 -16.80 -0.37
CA SER A 13 -1.09 -17.01 -1.06
C SER A 13 -1.69 -15.71 -1.65
N SER A 14 -1.34 -14.51 -1.15
CA SER A 14 -1.88 -13.25 -1.69
C SER A 14 -1.13 -12.75 -2.94
N ALA A 15 0.14 -13.14 -3.12
CA ALA A 15 0.96 -12.77 -4.28
C ALA A 15 0.41 -13.19 -5.66
N SER A 16 -0.69 -13.95 -5.68
CA SER A 16 -1.34 -14.47 -6.89
C SER A 16 -2.60 -13.70 -7.31
N ARG A 17 -3.11 -12.74 -6.53
CA ARG A 17 -4.34 -12.00 -6.86
C ARG A 17 -4.05 -10.55 -7.27
N HIS A 18 -3.29 -10.41 -8.36
CA HIS A 18 -2.82 -9.17 -8.99
C HIS A 18 -1.50 -8.65 -8.39
N ARG A 19 -0.37 -8.99 -9.03
CA ARG A 19 0.88 -8.25 -8.80
C ARG A 19 0.61 -6.82 -9.24
N LEU A 20 0.40 -5.90 -8.30
CA LEU A 20 0.25 -4.48 -8.58
C LEU A 20 1.47 -4.02 -9.39
N ASP A 21 1.25 -3.52 -10.60
CA ASP A 21 2.33 -3.06 -11.46
C ASP A 21 3.05 -1.88 -10.77
N LEU A 22 4.35 -1.77 -11.00
CA LEU A 22 5.16 -0.71 -10.42
C LEU A 22 4.68 0.69 -10.87
N ILE A 23 4.12 0.77 -12.08
CA ILE A 23 3.58 2.02 -12.66
C ILE A 23 2.07 2.20 -12.42
N ALA A 24 1.41 1.24 -11.78
CA ALA A 24 -0.02 1.32 -11.52
C ALA A 24 -0.29 2.43 -10.50
N LEU A 25 -1.36 3.20 -10.71
CA LEU A 25 -1.71 4.35 -9.88
C LEU A 25 -2.66 3.91 -8.77
N VAL A 26 -2.34 4.29 -7.54
CA VAL A 26 -3.17 4.14 -6.36
C VAL A 26 -4.02 5.39 -6.22
N VAL A 27 -5.34 5.21 -6.17
CA VAL A 27 -6.33 6.27 -6.09
C VAL A 27 -7.12 6.10 -4.79
N PRO A 28 -7.25 7.13 -3.95
CA PRO A 28 -8.03 7.03 -2.72
C PRO A 28 -9.53 6.96 -3.06
N GLU A 29 -10.25 6.12 -2.33
CA GLU A 29 -11.71 6.10 -2.38
C GLU A 29 -12.29 7.20 -1.47
N PRO A 30 -13.47 7.77 -1.79
CA PRO A 30 -14.13 8.76 -0.91
C PRO A 30 -14.39 8.24 0.51
N ALA A 31 -14.50 6.92 0.68
CA ALA A 31 -14.67 6.27 1.98
C ALA A 31 -13.41 6.32 2.87
N ALA A 32 -12.25 6.64 2.30
CA ALA A 32 -11.00 6.81 3.03
C ALA A 32 -10.95 8.13 3.82
N GLU A 33 -11.83 9.08 3.54
CA GLU A 33 -11.90 10.36 4.25
C GLU A 33 -12.65 10.29 5.60
N ASP A 34 -13.09 9.10 6.04
CA ASP A 34 -13.77 8.92 7.33
C ASP A 34 -12.75 8.94 8.50
N PRO A 35 -12.72 10.00 9.33
CA PRO A 35 -11.75 10.13 10.43
C PRO A 35 -11.89 9.04 11.51
N GLY A 36 -12.98 8.28 11.52
CA GLY A 36 -13.13 7.11 12.37
C GLY A 36 -12.21 5.95 11.98
N ARG A 37 -11.77 5.87 10.72
CA ARG A 37 -11.02 4.73 10.18
C ARG A 37 -9.51 4.84 10.38
N ASP A 38 -8.96 6.05 10.40
CA ASP A 38 -7.55 6.31 10.69
C ASP A 38 -7.10 5.69 12.03
N GLN A 39 -8.02 5.57 12.99
CA GLN A 39 -7.74 4.98 14.30
C GLN A 39 -7.53 3.46 14.29
N THR A 40 -7.94 2.79 13.21
CA THR A 40 -7.81 1.32 13.03
C THR A 40 -6.68 0.93 12.09
N LEU A 41 -6.16 1.88 11.31
CA LEU A 41 -5.10 1.66 10.34
C LEU A 41 -3.72 1.70 10.99
N ALA A 42 -2.79 0.95 10.41
CA ALA A 42 -1.38 1.08 10.74
C ALA A 42 -0.86 2.46 10.25
N PRO A 43 0.17 3.05 10.88
CA PRO A 43 0.71 4.34 10.48
C PRO A 43 1.08 4.41 8.99
N GLU A 44 1.66 3.33 8.45
CA GLU A 44 2.06 3.26 7.05
C GLU A 44 0.87 3.28 6.09
N HIS A 45 -0.27 2.71 6.50
CA HIS A 45 -1.51 2.75 5.72
C HIS A 45 -2.11 4.16 5.69
N VAL A 46 -2.12 4.85 6.83
CA VAL A 46 -2.56 6.24 6.92
C VAL A 46 -1.71 7.12 6.00
N THR A 47 -0.39 6.98 6.06
CA THR A 47 0.51 7.74 5.20
C THR A 47 0.27 7.47 3.72
N ILE A 48 0.04 6.21 3.29
CA ILE A 48 -0.28 5.93 1.88
C ILE A 48 -1.55 6.65 1.43
N VAL A 49 -2.60 6.62 2.25
CA VAL A 49 -3.86 7.31 1.93
C VAL A 49 -3.63 8.82 1.85
N GLU A 50 -2.96 9.42 2.85
CA GLU A 50 -2.63 10.84 2.87
C GLU A 50 -1.85 11.29 1.62
N LEU A 51 -0.83 10.53 1.21
CA LEU A 51 -0.04 10.84 0.03
C LEU A 51 -0.87 10.76 -1.27
N CYS A 52 -1.83 9.84 -1.34
CA CYS A 52 -2.72 9.70 -2.49
C CYS A 52 -3.91 10.70 -2.49
N SER A 53 -4.23 11.31 -1.33
CA SER A 53 -5.36 12.25 -1.17
C SER A 53 -5.22 13.51 -2.03
N ASP A 54 -4.01 14.02 -2.19
CA ASP A 54 -3.76 15.18 -3.05
C ASP A 54 -3.79 14.80 -4.53
N MET A 55 -3.13 13.70 -4.90
CA MET A 55 -3.02 13.20 -6.27
C MET A 55 -2.78 11.67 -6.28
N PRO A 56 -3.33 10.91 -7.24
CA PRO A 56 -2.98 9.51 -7.42
C PRO A 56 -1.48 9.30 -7.61
N GLN A 57 -0.91 8.35 -6.89
CA GLN A 57 0.52 8.03 -6.95
C GLN A 57 0.77 6.60 -7.40
N SER A 58 1.86 6.39 -8.12
CA SER A 58 2.28 5.04 -8.50
C SER A 58 2.86 4.24 -7.33
N ILE A 59 2.84 2.92 -7.43
CA ILE A 59 3.52 2.04 -6.47
C ILE A 59 5.03 2.39 -6.34
N ALA A 60 5.66 2.85 -7.42
CA ALA A 60 7.05 3.30 -7.42
C ALA A 60 7.27 4.55 -6.56
N GLU A 61 6.40 5.55 -6.72
CA GLU A 61 6.46 6.81 -5.99
C GLU A 61 6.21 6.57 -4.50
N LEU A 62 5.17 5.81 -4.17
CA LEU A 62 4.90 5.41 -2.79
C LEU A 62 6.09 4.69 -2.13
N ALA A 63 6.75 3.78 -2.86
CA ALA A 63 7.95 3.11 -2.35
C ALA A 63 9.13 4.06 -2.12
N ALA A 64 9.29 5.07 -2.98
CA ALA A 64 10.34 6.07 -2.84
C ALA A 64 10.06 7.03 -1.67
N GLU A 65 8.81 7.45 -1.49
CA GLU A 65 8.40 8.41 -0.45
C GLU A 65 8.39 7.77 0.94
N LEU A 66 7.95 6.52 1.05
CA LEU A 66 7.94 5.78 2.32
C LEU A 66 9.32 5.22 2.70
N ASP A 67 10.30 5.26 1.78
CA ASP A 67 11.60 4.59 1.92
C ASP A 67 11.47 3.09 2.26
N LEU A 68 10.50 2.42 1.62
CA LEU A 68 10.18 1.02 1.83
C LEU A 68 10.45 0.18 0.56
N PRO A 69 10.83 -1.11 0.70
CA PRO A 69 10.93 -1.99 -0.45
C PRO A 69 9.58 -2.10 -1.18
N VAL A 70 9.60 -2.07 -2.52
CA VAL A 70 8.40 -2.20 -3.38
C VAL A 70 7.51 -3.39 -3.00
N GLY A 71 8.12 -4.51 -2.59
CA GLY A 71 7.37 -5.69 -2.15
C GLY A 71 6.55 -5.45 -0.88
N VAL A 72 7.01 -4.59 0.02
CA VAL A 72 6.30 -4.19 1.24
C VAL A 72 5.15 -3.25 0.88
N VAL A 73 5.41 -2.22 0.08
CA VAL A 73 4.38 -1.27 -0.37
C VAL A 73 3.25 -1.99 -1.11
N ARG A 74 3.56 -2.97 -1.96
CA ARG A 74 2.53 -3.80 -2.62
C ARG A 74 1.63 -4.55 -1.66
N VAL A 75 2.16 -4.99 -0.52
CA VAL A 75 1.36 -5.67 0.51
C VAL A 75 0.46 -4.65 1.20
N LEU A 76 1.02 -3.51 1.62
CA LEU A 76 0.25 -2.43 2.27
C LEU A 76 -0.87 -1.89 1.37
N VAL A 77 -0.58 -1.63 0.10
CA VAL A 77 -1.60 -1.21 -0.87
C VAL A 77 -2.61 -2.33 -1.13
N GLY A 78 -2.17 -3.58 -1.14
CA GLY A 78 -3.09 -4.73 -1.24
C GLY A 78 -4.08 -4.79 -0.09
N ASP A 79 -3.62 -4.56 1.14
CA ASP A 79 -4.46 -4.50 2.33
C ASP A 79 -5.46 -3.33 2.24
N LEU A 80 -5.03 -2.14 1.78
CA LEU A 80 -5.92 -0.99 1.55
C LEU A 80 -6.98 -1.22 0.45
N VAL A 81 -6.63 -1.97 -0.60
CA VAL A 81 -7.58 -2.36 -1.66
C VAL A 81 -8.61 -3.36 -1.12
N GLU A 82 -8.18 -4.32 -0.29
CA GLU A 82 -9.10 -5.27 0.37
C GLU A 82 -10.08 -4.57 1.32
N ASP A 83 -9.65 -3.48 1.95
CA ASP A 83 -10.48 -2.64 2.83
C ASP A 83 -11.32 -1.59 2.07
N GLU A 84 -11.28 -1.58 0.73
CA GLU A 84 -11.99 -0.65 -0.15
C GLU A 84 -11.68 0.84 0.13
N LEU A 85 -10.46 1.11 0.60
CA LEU A 85 -9.98 2.46 0.90
C LEU A 85 -9.25 3.08 -0.28
N VAL A 86 -8.69 2.26 -1.15
CA VAL A 86 -8.05 2.70 -2.39
C VAL A 86 -8.41 1.72 -3.51
N HIS A 87 -8.35 2.19 -4.75
CA HIS A 87 -8.33 1.31 -5.92
C HIS A 87 -7.07 1.55 -6.75
N VAL A 88 -6.76 0.62 -7.64
CA VAL A 88 -5.57 0.68 -8.49
C VAL A 88 -5.97 0.62 -9.97
N THR A 89 -5.36 1.47 -10.79
CA THR A 89 -5.59 1.61 -12.25
C THR A 89 -4.30 1.54 -13.06
#